data_AF-A0A5Q4DK10-F1
#
_entry.id   AF-A0A5Q4DK10-F1
#
_cell.length_a   1.000
_cell.length_b   1.000
_cell.length_c   1.000
_cell.angle_alpha   90.00
_cell.angle_beta   90.00
_cell.angle_gamma   90.00
#
_symmetry.space_group_name_H-M   'P 1'
#
loop_
_entity.id
_entity.type
_entity.pdbx_description
1 polymer ?
#
loop_
_entity_poly.entity_id
_entity_poly.type
_entity_poly.pdbx_seq_one_letter_code
_entity_poly.pdbx_strand_id
1 'polypeptide(L)'
;MERGIFVALDQNQLPERKLLMSDSAPSDLVRVTALLEVAEFSPTPEQKAEILDAYPHVREMLARLKRDYGFSDEPAHVFTPLKF
;
A
#
# COMPACT_ATOMS: atom_id res chain seq x y z
N MET A 1 -24.65 -16.55 26.24
CA MET A 1 -23.27 -17.02 26.51
C MET A 1 -22.85 -17.88 25.32
N GLU A 2 -22.24 -17.27 24.31
CA GLU A 2 -21.73 -18.02 23.16
C GLU A 2 -20.20 -18.07 23.22
N ARG A 3 -19.67 -19.28 23.07
CA ARG A 3 -18.28 -19.64 23.29
C ARG A 3 -17.45 -19.24 22.06
N GLY A 4 -16.44 -18.41 22.29
CA GLY A 4 -15.43 -18.08 21.29
C GLY A 4 -14.65 -19.32 20.86
N ILE A 5 -14.58 -19.57 19.56
CA ILE A 5 -13.71 -20.57 18.97
C ILE A 5 -12.38 -19.87 18.66
N PHE A 6 -11.38 -20.10 19.50
CA PHE A 6 -10.00 -19.76 19.18
C PHE A 6 -9.45 -20.88 18.28
N VAL A 7 -9.34 -20.59 16.99
CA VAL A 7 -8.61 -21.46 16.06
C VAL A 7 -7.13 -21.09 16.16
N ALA A 8 -6.31 -22.06 16.57
CA ALA A 8 -4.86 -21.94 16.57
C ALA A 8 -4.38 -21.65 15.14
N LEU A 9 -3.81 -20.46 14.93
CA LEU A 9 -3.11 -20.12 13.71
C LEU A 9 -1.77 -20.85 13.72
N ASP A 10 -1.67 -21.92 12.92
CA ASP A 10 -0.41 -22.46 12.46
C ASP A 10 0.36 -21.34 11.76
N GLN A 11 1.50 -20.94 12.33
CA GLN A 11 2.30 -19.80 11.86
C GLN A 11 2.97 -20.05 10.49
N ASN A 12 2.85 -21.25 9.92
CA ASN A 12 3.44 -21.62 8.64
C ASN A 12 2.46 -21.71 7.46
N GLN A 13 1.19 -21.37 7.64
CA GLN A 13 0.24 -21.21 6.55
C GLN A 13 -0.38 -19.81 6.58
N LEU A 14 0.39 -18.82 6.13
CA LEU A 14 -0.23 -17.59 5.63
C LEU A 14 -1.13 -18.02 4.46
N PRO A 15 -2.46 -17.84 4.54
CA PRO A 15 -3.29 -18.09 3.37
C PRO A 15 -2.79 -17.13 2.30
N GLU A 16 -2.29 -17.68 1.19
CA GLU A 16 -2.02 -16.90 -0.01
C GLU A 16 -3.28 -16.07 -0.25
N ARG A 17 -3.21 -14.77 0.03
CA ARG A 17 -4.24 -13.82 -0.38
C ARG A 17 -4.20 -13.87 -1.89
N LYS A 18 -4.99 -14.78 -2.45
CA LYS A 18 -5.25 -14.91 -3.87
C LYS A 18 -5.88 -13.58 -4.24
N LEU A 19 -5.03 -12.65 -4.66
CA LEU A 19 -5.44 -11.40 -5.26
C LEU A 19 -6.18 -11.82 -6.51
N LEU A 20 -7.52 -11.91 -6.40
CA LEU A 20 -8.41 -12.13 -7.52
C LEU A 20 -8.22 -10.93 -8.45
N MET A 21 -7.22 -11.03 -9.32
CA MET A 21 -7.05 -10.15 -10.45
C MET A 21 -8.17 -10.50 -11.42
N SER A 22 -9.34 -9.90 -11.20
CA SER A 22 -10.30 -9.72 -12.27
C SER A 22 -9.61 -8.91 -13.38
N ASP A 23 -9.83 -9.29 -14.64
CA ASP A 23 -9.19 -8.72 -15.84
C ASP A 23 -9.48 -7.23 -16.09
N SER A 24 -10.12 -6.55 -15.14
CA SER A 24 -10.28 -5.09 -15.11
C SER A 24 -9.36 -4.52 -14.03
N ALA A 25 -8.47 -3.59 -14.41
CA ALA A 25 -7.68 -2.84 -13.44
C ALA A 25 -8.62 -2.28 -12.34
N PRO A 26 -8.36 -2.54 -11.04
CA PRO A 26 -9.23 -2.07 -9.98
C PRO A 26 -9.35 -0.55 -10.05
N SER A 27 -10.57 -0.05 -9.84
CA SER A 27 -10.85 1.39 -9.82
C SER A 27 -9.99 2.10 -8.79
N ASP A 28 -9.68 3.38 -9.04
CA ASP A 28 -8.84 4.17 -8.14
C ASP A 28 -9.42 4.23 -6.72
N LEU A 29 -10.75 4.19 -6.59
CA LEU A 29 -11.44 4.07 -5.30
C LEU A 29 -11.05 2.82 -4.51
N VAL A 30 -11.03 1.66 -5.18
CA VAL A 30 -10.66 0.38 -4.54
C VAL A 30 -9.20 0.40 -4.12
N ARG A 31 -8.31 0.93 -4.99
CA ARG A 31 -6.87 1.03 -4.71
C ARG A 31 -6.58 1.95 -3.53
N VAL A 32 -7.12 3.17 -3.55
CA VAL A 32 -6.93 4.15 -2.49
C VAL A 32 -7.50 3.62 -1.17
N THR A 33 -8.68 3.01 -1.18
CA THR A 33 -9.26 2.44 0.05
C THR A 33 -8.37 1.34 0.65
N ALA A 34 -7.83 0.44 -0.18
CA ALA A 34 -6.91 -0.60 0.29
C ALA A 34 -5.61 -0.01 0.87
N LEU A 35 -5.06 1.04 0.25
CA LEU A 35 -3.86 1.72 0.76
C LEU A 35 -4.11 2.40 2.10
N LEU A 36 -5.27 3.05 2.27
CA LEU A 36 -5.67 3.67 3.54
C LEU A 36 -5.81 2.64 4.66
N GLU A 37 -6.39 1.47 4.35
CA GLU A 37 -6.54 0.37 5.31
C GLU A 37 -5.17 -0.21 5.74
N VAL A 38 -4.27 -0.46 4.78
CA VAL A 38 -2.91 -0.94 5.08
C VAL A 38 -2.10 0.07 5.90
N ALA A 39 -2.34 1.36 5.68
CA ALA A 39 -1.70 2.44 6.45
C ALA A 39 -2.36 2.68 7.82
N GLU A 40 -3.40 1.91 8.18
CA GLU A 40 -4.23 2.13 9.37
C GLU A 40 -4.75 3.58 9.47
N PHE A 41 -4.99 4.21 8.32
CA PHE A 41 -5.37 5.61 8.24
C PHE A 41 -6.87 5.74 7.93
N SER A 42 -7.58 6.44 8.81
CA SER A 42 -9.04 6.64 8.72
C SER A 42 -9.39 8.12 8.47
N PRO A 43 -9.32 8.61 7.22
CA PRO A 43 -9.67 9.99 6.89
C PRO A 43 -11.17 10.25 7.04
N THR A 44 -11.54 11.52 7.26
CA THR A 44 -12.95 11.93 7.18
C THR A 44 -13.49 11.74 5.74
N PRO A 45 -14.81 11.70 5.53
CA PRO A 45 -15.39 11.58 4.19
C PRO A 45 -14.88 12.66 3.22
N GLU A 46 -14.71 13.89 3.68
CA GLU A 46 -14.22 15.03 2.90
C GLU A 46 -12.76 14.82 2.50
N GLN A 47 -11.91 14.44 3.46
CA GLN A 47 -10.51 14.11 3.20
C GLN A 47 -10.37 12.93 2.23
N LYS A 48 -11.23 11.92 2.35
CA LYS A 48 -11.24 10.78 1.43
C LYS A 48 -11.59 11.23 0.00
N ALA A 49 -12.53 12.16 -0.15
CA ALA A 49 -12.86 12.73 -1.46
C ALA A 49 -11.67 13.50 -2.06
N GLU A 50 -11.00 14.33 -1.27
CA GLU A 50 -9.79 15.05 -1.69
C GLU A 50 -8.65 14.12 -2.10
N ILE A 51 -8.42 13.03 -1.35
CA ILE A 51 -7.40 12.03 -1.68
C ILE A 51 -7.72 11.36 -3.03
N LEU A 52 -8.98 11.02 -3.26
CA LEU A 52 -9.42 10.39 -4.51
C LEU A 52 -9.27 11.34 -5.70
N ASP A 53 -9.56 12.62 -5.51
CA ASP A 53 -9.38 13.66 -6.53
C ASP A 53 -7.89 13.90 -6.85
N ALA A 54 -7.02 13.89 -5.83
CA ALA A 54 -5.58 14.08 -6.01
C ALA A 54 -4.86 12.87 -6.62
N TYR A 55 -5.39 11.65 -6.41
CA TYR A 55 -4.70 10.40 -6.76
C TYR A 55 -4.27 10.27 -8.24
N PRO A 56 -5.10 10.63 -9.24
CA PRO A 56 -4.70 10.60 -10.65
C PRO A 56 -3.49 11.50 -10.94
N HIS A 57 -3.43 12.68 -10.33
CA HIS A 57 -2.31 13.61 -10.53
C HIS A 57 -1.00 13.06 -9.98
N VAL A 58 -1.04 12.43 -8.80
CA VAL A 58 0.13 11.75 -8.23
C VAL A 58 0.59 10.61 -9.14
N ARG A 59 -0.34 9.83 -9.70
CA ARG A 59 -0.01 8.76 -10.66
C ARG A 59 0.68 9.30 -11.91
N GLU A 60 0.21 10.41 -12.47
CA GLU A 60 0.86 11.06 -13.62
C GLU A 60 2.26 11.56 -13.27
N MET A 61 2.46 12.13 -12.07
CA MET A 61 3.78 12.53 -11.60
C MET A 61 4.72 11.33 -11.46
N LEU A 62 4.25 10.24 -10.85
CA LEU A 62 5.02 9.00 -10.69
C LEU A 62 5.32 8.29 -12.02
N ALA A 63 4.53 8.52 -13.06
CA ALA A 63 4.81 8.01 -14.41
C ALA A 63 5.99 8.72 -15.08
N ARG A 64 6.31 9.95 -14.65
CA ARG A 64 7.44 10.75 -15.18
C ARG A 64 8.76 10.43 -14.49
N LEU A 65 8.74 9.81 -13.30
CA LEU A 65 9.95 9.45 -12.59
C LEU A 65 10.70 8.34 -13.32
N LYS A 66 12.01 8.51 -13.49
CA LYS A 66 12.91 7.43 -13.92
C LYS A 66 12.77 6.28 -12.92
N ARG A 67 12.63 5.04 -13.41
CA ARG A 67 12.51 3.84 -12.56
C ARG A 67 13.75 2.96 -12.62
N ASP A 68 14.53 3.10 -13.69
CA ASP A 68 15.77 2.38 -13.90
C ASP A 68 16.91 3.13 -13.22
N TYR A 69 17.02 2.93 -11.90
CA TYR A 69 18.13 3.43 -11.11
C TYR A 69 19.28 2.42 -11.16
N GLY A 70 20.46 2.88 -11.57
CA GLY A 70 21.69 2.10 -11.47
C GLY A 70 22.21 2.10 -10.04
N PHE A 71 23.16 1.21 -9.72
CA PHE A 71 23.83 1.20 -8.42
C PHE A 71 24.49 2.55 -8.06
N SER A 72 24.92 3.30 -9.08
CA SER A 72 25.48 4.65 -8.94
C SER A 72 24.44 5.75 -8.69
N ASP A 73 23.15 5.46 -8.91
CA ASP A 73 22.06 6.40 -8.65
C ASP A 73 21.66 6.30 -7.16
N GLU A 74 22.63 6.51 -6.26
CA GLU A 74 22.44 6.37 -4.82
C GLU A 74 21.36 7.34 -4.29
N PRO A 75 20.63 6.97 -3.23
CA PRO A 75 19.66 7.86 -2.59
C PRO A 75 20.34 9.16 -2.15
N ALA A 76 19.64 10.28 -2.25
CA ALA A 76 20.15 11.60 -1.82
C ALA A 76 20.63 11.62 -0.35
N HIS A 77 20.12 10.70 0.48
CA HIS A 77 20.58 10.49 1.83
C HIS A 77 20.90 9.02 2.05
N VAL A 78 22.19 8.72 2.25
CA VAL A 78 22.66 7.39 2.65
C VAL A 78 22.77 7.36 4.17
N PHE A 79 22.07 6.43 4.81
CA PHE A 79 22.20 6.23 6.24
C PHE A 79 23.59 5.68 6.56
N THR A 80 24.39 6.45 7.29
CA THR A 80 25.69 6.02 7.80
C THR A 80 25.55 5.78 9.30
N PRO A 81 25.49 4.51 9.78
CA PRO A 81 25.41 4.23 11.20
C PRO A 81 26.67 4.75 11.91
N LEU A 82 26.49 5.47 13.02
CA LEU A 82 27.60 6.05 13.79
C LEU A 82 28.48 4.97 14.45
N LYS A 83 27.90 3.81 14.79
CA LYS A 83 28.59 2.60 15.29
C LYS A 83 27.76 1.36 14.94
N PHE A 84 28.45 0.25 14.67
CA PHE A 84 27.89 -1.09 14.45
C PHE A 84 27.88 -1.89 15.76
#